data_AF-A0A7X7LNQ0-F1
#
_entry.id   AF-A0A7X7LNQ0-F1
#
_cell.length_a   1.000
_cell.length_b   1.000
_cell.length_c   1.000
_cell.angle_alpha   90.00
_cell.angle_beta   90.00
_cell.angle_gamma   90.00
#
_symmetry.space_group_name_H-M   'P 1'
#
loop_
_entity.id
_entity.type
_entity.pdbx_description
1 polymer ?
#
loop_
_entity_poly.entity_id
_entity_poly.type
_entity_poly.pdbx_seq_one_letter_code
_entity_poly.pdbx_strand_id
1 'polypeptide(L)' 'MKRIIIGTAGHIDHGKTTLVKALTGHDTDRLKEEKKRGISIELGFAPFILPGGQKAA' A
#
# COMPACT_ATOMS: atom_id res chain seq x y z
N MET A 1 -23.50 0.65 -1.47
CA MET A 1 -22.42 0.35 -0.50
C MET A 1 -21.44 1.53 -0.49
N LYS A 2 -20.99 2.01 0.67
CA LYS A 2 -20.00 3.10 0.75
C LYS A 2 -18.62 2.58 0.34
N ARG A 3 -17.96 3.29 -0.58
CA ARG A 3 -16.54 3.08 -0.93
C ARG A 3 -15.67 3.85 0.06
N ILE A 4 -14.61 3.21 0.54
CA ILE A 4 -13.61 3.81 1.43
C ILE A 4 -12.28 3.83 0.68
N ILE A 5 -11.66 4.99 0.61
CA ILE A 5 -10.30 5.18 0.08
C ILE A 5 -9.40 5.50 1.28
N ILE A 6 -8.27 4.82 1.42
CA ILE A 6 -7.31 5.05 2.51
C ILE A 6 -5.97 5.42 1.88
N GLY A 7 -5.50 6.65 2.10
CA GLY A 7 -4.17 7.08 1.71
C GLY A 7 -3.18 6.87 2.85
N THR A 8 -2.04 6.22 2.58
CA THR A 8 -0.91 6.21 3.51
C THR A 8 0.05 7.35 3.18
N ALA A 9 0.46 8.11 4.20
CA ALA A 9 1.36 9.25 4.06
C ALA A 9 2.37 9.26 5.21
N GLY A 10 3.51 9.92 5.02
CA GLY A 10 4.59 9.98 6.01
C GLY A 10 5.98 10.10 5.37
N HIS A 11 6.99 10.37 6.20
CA HIS A 11 8.38 10.56 5.77
C HIS A 11 8.96 9.34 5.04
N ILE A 12 9.94 9.56 4.16
CA ILE A 12 10.63 8.47 3.45
C ILE A 12 11.22 7.47 4.46
N ASP A 13 11.25 6.19 4.10
CA ASP A 13 11.75 5.08 4.93
C ASP A 13 11.05 4.84 6.29
N HIS A 14 9.92 5.51 6.57
CA HIS A 14 9.09 5.22 7.75
C HIS A 14 8.14 4.02 7.55
N GLY A 15 8.51 3.06 6.71
CA GLY A 15 7.82 1.76 6.61
C GLY A 15 6.40 1.77 6.02
N LYS A 16 5.98 2.83 5.30
CA LYS A 16 4.64 2.91 4.69
C LYS A 16 4.33 1.70 3.79
N THR A 17 5.22 1.37 2.87
CA THR A 17 5.08 0.22 1.96
C THR A 17 5.03 -1.10 2.73
N THR A 18 5.88 -1.25 3.75
CA THR A 18 5.87 -2.42 4.64
C THR A 18 4.54 -2.57 5.37
N LEU A 19 3.97 -1.48 5.88
CA LEU A 19 2.68 -1.47 6.57
C LEU A 19 1.55 -1.90 5.62
N VAL A 20 1.50 -1.32 4.41
CA VAL A 20 0.50 -1.69 3.40
C VAL A 20 0.59 -3.18 3.06
N LYS A 21 1.81 -3.70 2.85
CA LYS A 21 2.04 -5.11 2.56
C LYS A 21 1.61 -6.02 3.72
N ALA A 22 1.90 -5.64 4.96
CA ALA A 22 1.49 -6.40 6.15
C ALA A 22 -0.03 -6.45 6.31
N LEU A 23 -0.72 -5.35 6.01
CA LEU A 23 -2.19 -5.27 6.14
C LEU A 23 -2.92 -5.95 5.00
N THR A 24 -2.44 -5.79 3.76
CA THR A 24 -3.19 -6.17 2.55
C THR A 24 -2.65 -7.41 1.86
N GLY A 25 -1.42 -7.84 2.18
CA GLY A 25 -0.69 -8.87 1.43
C GLY A 25 -0.17 -8.39 0.08
N HIS A 26 -0.44 -7.16 -0.34
CA HIS A 26 -0.04 -6.62 -1.63
C HIS A 26 1.26 -5.83 -1.54
N ASP A 27 2.22 -6.18 -2.40
CA ASP A 27 3.44 -5.41 -2.59
C ASP A 27 3.17 -4.24 -3.53
N THR A 28 3.35 -3.01 -3.04
CA THR A 28 3.12 -1.79 -3.81
C THR A 28 4.32 -1.36 -4.63
N ASP A 29 5.53 -1.83 -4.29
CA ASP A 29 6.74 -1.56 -5.08
C ASP A 29 6.80 -2.56 -6.24
N ARG A 30 6.28 -2.18 -7.40
CA ARG A 30 6.09 -3.08 -8.55
C ARG A 30 7.24 -2.95 -9.54
N LEU A 31 7.88 -1.79 -9.60
CA LEU A 31 8.95 -1.52 -10.54
C LEU A 31 10.24 -2.20 -10.07
N LYS A 32 11.04 -2.70 -11.02
CA LYS A 32 12.37 -3.25 -10.72
C LYS A 32 13.27 -2.21 -10.05
N GLU A 33 13.12 -0.95 -10.42
CA GLU A 33 13.91 0.15 -9.87
C GLU A 33 13.57 0.43 -8.40
N GLU A 34 12.29 0.40 -8.02
CA GLU A 34 11.85 0.57 -6.62
C GLU A 34 12.49 -0.50 -5.73
N LYS A 35 12.42 -1.76 -6.14
CA LYS A 35 13.03 -2.88 -5.41
C LYS A 35 14.55 -2.79 -5.34
N LYS A 36 15.19 -2.33 -6.42
CA LYS A 36 16.65 -2.17 -6.48
C LYS A 36 17.13 -1.04 -5.57
N ARG A 37 16.36 0.05 -5.48
CA ARG A 37 16.73 1.27 -4.74
C ARG A 37 16.18 1.31 -3.32
N GLY A 38 15.21 0.45 -2.98
CA GLY A 38 14.55 0.44 -1.67
C GLY A 38 13.64 1.64 -1.43
N ILE A 39 13.14 2.28 -2.50
CA ILE A 39 12.28 3.47 -2.40
C ILE A 39 11.06 3.30 -3.33
N SER A 40 9.90 3.79 -2.92
CA SER A 40 8.73 3.90 -3.80
C SER A 40 8.88 5.13 -4.70
N ILE A 41 8.69 4.93 -6.01
CA ILE A 41 8.91 5.96 -7.04
C ILE A 41 7.57 6.46 -7.57
N GLU A 42 6.55 5.60 -7.59
CA GLU A 42 5.20 5.93 -8.04
C GLU A 42 4.12 5.58 -7.00
N LEU A 43 2.88 5.98 -7.27
CA LEU A 43 1.74 5.65 -6.41
C LEU A 43 1.40 4.16 -6.52
N GLY A 44 1.46 3.48 -5.38
CA GLY A 44 0.99 2.12 -5.22
C GLY A 44 -0.47 2.03 -4.79
N PHE A 45 -1.18 1.02 -5.29
CA PHE A 45 -2.55 0.70 -4.90
C PHE A 45 -2.64 -0.74 -4.41
N ALA A 46 -3.37 -0.94 -3.31
CA ALA A 46 -3.52 -2.23 -2.65
C ALA A 46 -4.99 -2.43 -2.23
N PRO A 47 -5.75 -3.30 -2.92
CA PRO A 47 -7.09 -3.67 -2.48
C PRO A 47 -7.06 -4.29 -1.09
N PHE A 48 -8.00 -3.91 -0.24
CA PHE A 48 -8.10 -4.44 1.11
C PHE A 48 -9.54 -4.79 1.47
N ILE A 49 -9.76 -6.02 1.94
CA ILE A 49 -11.05 -6.47 2.48
C ILE A 49 -10.93 -6.40 4.00
N LEU A 50 -11.69 -5.47 4.59
CA LEU A 50 -11.77 -5.35 6.05
C LEU A 50 -12.43 -6.60 6.64
N PRO A 51 -12.20 -6.92 7.93
CA PRO A 51 -12.81 -8.09 8.58
C PRO A 51 -14.34 -8.15 8.47
N GLY A 52 -15.01 -7.00 8.33
CA GLY A 52 -16.46 -6.92 8.11
C GLY A 52 -16.92 -7.12 6.66
N GLY A 53 -16.05 -7.53 5.74
CA GLY A 53 -16.35 -7.76 4.31
C GLY A 53 -16.43 -6.48 3.46
N GLN A 54 -16.21 -5.30 4.05
CA GLN A 54 -16.19 -4.05 3.30
C GLN A 54 -14.86 -3.88 2.55
N LYS A 55 -14.94 -3.44 1.29
CA LYS A 55 -13.77 -3.12 0.47
C LYS A 55 -13.26 -1.70 0.75
N ALA A 56 -11.96 -1.60 1.02
CA ALA A 56 -11.18 -0.37 1.00
C ALA A 56 -10.13 -0.45 -0.12
N ALA A 57 -10.01 0.59 -0.94
CA ALA A 57 -9.02 0.69 -2.01
C ALA A 57 -8.92 2.13 -2.47
#